data_AF-A0A1I3VY85-F1
#
_entry.id   AF-A0A1I3VY85-F1
#
_cell.length_a   1.000
_cell.length_b   1.000
_cell.length_c   1.000
_cell.angle_alpha   90.00
_cell.angle_beta   90.00
_cell.angle_gamma   90.00
#
_symmetry.space_group_name_H-M   'P 1'
#
loop_
_entity.id
_entity.type
_entity.pdbx_description
1 polymer ?
#
loop_
_entity_poly.entity_id
_entity_poly.type
_entity_poly.pdbx_seq_one_letter_code
_entity_poly.pdbx_strand_id
1 'polypeptide(L)'
;MKIRSHSQSHIVELDDGSKWQIFPGDLDLTLDWKPETELTVVESEDEMASHELVGGGAKVRVRPAGESWLVRQVKDALKEG
;
A
#
# COMPACT_ATOMS: atom_id res chain seq x y z
N MET A 1 1.40 12.40 -6.08
CA MET A 1 0.22 12.53 -5.20
C MET A 1 0.70 12.63 -3.76
N LYS A 2 -0.01 13.31 -2.88
CA LYS A 2 0.35 13.44 -1.46
C LYS A 2 -0.58 12.61 -0.57
N ILE A 3 -0.09 12.26 0.61
CA ILE A 3 -0.91 11.56 1.60
C ILE A 3 -1.88 12.56 2.23
N ARG A 4 -3.17 12.32 2.03
CA ARG A 4 -4.24 13.10 2.64
C ARG A 4 -4.55 12.61 4.04
N SER A 5 -4.59 11.29 4.24
CA SER A 5 -4.84 10.68 5.54
C SER A 5 -4.30 9.26 5.60
N HIS A 6 -3.93 8.83 6.80
CA HIS A 6 -3.51 7.45 7.09
C HIS A 6 -4.44 6.87 8.15
N SER A 7 -5.47 6.13 7.73
CA SER A 7 -6.48 5.54 8.61
C SER A 7 -6.16 4.08 8.92
N GLN A 8 -6.43 3.68 10.17
CA GLN A 8 -6.33 2.28 10.64
C GLN A 8 -4.95 1.60 10.48
N SER A 9 -3.87 2.36 10.30
CA SER A 9 -2.49 1.88 10.09
C SER A 9 -2.24 1.10 8.81
N HIS A 10 -3.25 0.75 8.02
CA HIS A 10 -3.10 -0.03 6.78
C HIS A 10 -3.91 0.53 5.60
N ILE A 11 -4.52 1.72 5.75
CA ILE A 11 -5.26 2.40 4.69
C ILE A 11 -4.72 3.82 4.50
N VAL A 12 -4.31 4.12 3.28
CA VAL A 12 -3.82 5.43 2.85
C VAL A 12 -4.85 6.07 1.94
N GLU A 13 -5.26 7.29 2.29
CA GLU A 13 -6.03 8.16 1.42
C GLU A 13 -5.09 9.17 0.78
N LEU A 14 -5.12 9.27 -0.55
CA LEU A 14 -4.35 10.23 -1.33
C LEU A 14 -5.16 11.52 -1.57
N ASP A 15 -4.49 12.58 -2.02
CA ASP A 15 -5.11 13.91 -2.23
C ASP A 15 -6.23 13.92 -3.30
N ASP A 16 -6.17 12.99 -4.25
CA ASP A 16 -7.19 12.76 -5.28
C ASP A 16 -8.48 12.09 -4.73
N GLY A 17 -8.46 11.67 -3.46
CA GLY A 17 -9.56 10.95 -2.80
C GLY A 17 -9.50 9.43 -2.96
N SER A 18 -8.50 8.91 -3.67
CA SER A 18 -8.27 7.46 -3.81
C SER A 18 -7.84 6.85 -2.47
N LYS A 19 -8.36 5.66 -2.17
CA LYS A 19 -8.07 4.93 -0.94
C LYS A 19 -7.41 3.60 -1.25
N TRP A 20 -6.28 3.35 -0.61
CA TRP A 20 -5.44 2.21 -0.87
C TRP A 20 -5.17 1.45 0.42
N GLN A 21 -5.45 0.16 0.41
CA GLN A 21 -5.07 -0.77 1.46
C GLN A 21 -3.64 -1.24 1.22
N ILE A 22 -2.78 -1.10 2.23
CA ILE A 22 -1.37 -1.50 2.20
C ILE A 22 -1.24 -3.02 2.43
N PHE A 23 -0.31 -3.65 1.71
CA PHE A 23 0.05 -5.03 1.93
C PHE A 23 0.65 -5.21 3.33
N PRO A 24 0.19 -6.18 4.14
CA PRO A 24 0.66 -6.32 5.52
C PRO A 24 2.17 -6.43 5.70
N GLY A 25 2.88 -7.04 4.73
CA GLY A 25 4.35 -7.16 4.77
C GLY A 25 5.11 -5.89 4.41
N ASP A 26 4.44 -4.89 3.83
CA ASP A 26 5.05 -3.62 3.43
C ASP A 26 4.67 -2.48 4.40
N LEU A 27 3.95 -2.78 5.48
CA LEU A 27 3.51 -1.79 6.46
C LEU A 27 4.68 -1.03 7.08
N ASP A 28 5.78 -1.71 7.38
CA ASP A 28 6.97 -1.08 7.97
C ASP A 28 7.57 -0.01 7.04
N LEU A 29 7.46 -0.18 5.72
CA LEU A 29 7.94 0.78 4.73
C LEU A 29 7.12 2.08 4.73
N THR A 30 5.87 2.01 5.20
CA THR A 30 4.97 3.16 5.28
C THR A 30 5.17 3.97 6.55
N LEU A 31 5.92 3.46 7.54
CA LEU A 31 6.21 4.17 8.79
C LEU A 31 7.06 5.42 8.57
N ASP A 32 7.93 5.42 7.55
CA ASP A 32 8.76 6.57 7.17
C ASP A 32 8.00 7.62 6.35
N TRP A 33 6.76 7.34 5.94
CA TRP A 33 5.98 8.25 5.13
C TRP A 33 5.47 9.44 5.96
N LYS A 34 5.66 10.63 5.41
CA LYS A 34 5.15 11.89 5.95
C LYS A 34 3.99 12.38 5.10
N PRO A 35 3.11 13.26 5.63
CA PRO A 35 2.06 13.90 4.83
C PRO A 35 2.60 14.62 3.57
N GLU A 36 3.84 15.08 3.63
CA GLU A 36 4.54 15.75 2.53
C GLU A 36 5.17 14.79 1.53
N THR A 37 5.23 13.49 1.84
CA THR A 37 5.78 12.46 0.95
C THR A 37 4.96 12.41 -0.33
N GLU A 38 5.66 12.55 -1.44
CA GLU A 38 5.09 12.34 -2.76
C GLU A 38 5.08 10.85 -3.08
N LEU A 39 3.89 10.32 -3.35
CA LEU A 39 3.62 8.97 -3.78
C LEU A 39 3.13 8.98 -5.23
N THR A 40 3.56 7.98 -5.99
CA THR A 40 3.07 7.69 -7.33
C THR A 40 2.39 6.34 -7.31
N VAL A 41 1.16 6.27 -7.80
CA VAL A 41 0.44 5.01 -8.01
C VAL A 41 0.88 4.44 -9.36
N VAL A 42 1.30 3.18 -9.37
CA VAL A 42 1.59 2.41 -10.60
C VAL A 42 0.77 1.13 -10.61
N GLU A 43 0.37 0.65 -11.78
CA GLU A 43 -0.24 -0.68 -11.90
C GLU A 43 0.81 -1.74 -11.58
N SER A 44 0.38 -2.74 -10.83
CA SER A 44 1.22 -3.86 -10.40
C SER A 44 1.06 -5.03 -11.36
N GLU A 45 2.16 -5.69 -11.72
CA GLU A 45 2.13 -6.96 -12.47
C GLU A 45 1.88 -8.17 -11.56
N ASP A 46 1.95 -7.99 -10.23
CA ASP A 46 1.66 -9.05 -9.26
C ASP A 46 0.18 -9.47 -9.25
N GLU A 47 -0.05 -10.78 -9.10
CA GLU A 47 -1.40 -11.32 -8.91
C GLU A 47 -2.04 -10.94 -7.56
N MET A 48 -1.20 -10.62 -6.57
CA MET A 48 -1.66 -10.29 -5.21
C MET A 48 -2.08 -8.83 -5.07
N ALA A 49 -1.30 -7.91 -5.65
CA ALA A 49 -1.47 -6.48 -5.52
C ALA A 49 -1.93 -5.92 -6.86
N SER A 50 -2.97 -5.10 -6.84
CA SER A 50 -3.47 -4.48 -8.08
C SER A 50 -2.61 -3.28 -8.48
N HIS A 51 -2.04 -2.59 -7.50
CA HIS A 51 -1.23 -1.39 -7.71
C HIS A 51 -0.07 -1.34 -6.72
N GLU A 52 0.91 -0.49 -6.99
CA GLU A 52 1.99 -0.16 -6.06
C GLU A 52 2.04 1.35 -5.83
N LEU A 53 2.30 1.74 -4.59
CA LEU A 53 2.65 3.10 -4.21
C LEU A 53 4.17 3.22 -4.15
N VAL A 54 4.72 4.06 -5.02
CA VAL A 54 6.16 4.34 -5.08
C VAL A 54 6.41 5.72 -4.50
N GLY A 55 7.18 5.79 -3.41
CA GLY A 55 7.56 7.05 -2.80
C GLY A 55 8.20 6.89 -1.43
N GLY A 56 8.76 7.98 -0.91
CA GLY A 56 9.53 7.94 0.35
C GLY A 56 10.77 7.04 0.30
N GLY A 57 11.26 6.70 -0.89
CA GLY A 57 12.39 5.78 -1.08
C GLY A 57 12.04 4.30 -1.09
N ALA A 58 10.75 3.95 -0.98
CA ALA A 58 10.27 2.57 -1.00
C ALA A 58 9.17 2.34 -2.05
N LYS A 59 8.90 1.07 -2.34
CA LYS A 59 7.74 0.62 -3.12
C LYS A 59 6.87 -0.22 -2.22
N VAL A 60 5.58 0.04 -2.23
CA VAL A 60 4.60 -0.58 -1.33
C VAL A 60 3.46 -1.13 -2.14
N ARG A 61 3.18 -2.42 -1.99
CA ARG A 61 2.07 -3.09 -2.67
C ARG A 61 0.74 -2.68 -2.06
N VAL A 62 -0.25 -2.37 -2.91
CA VAL A 62 -1.56 -1.90 -2.47
C VAL A 62 -2.72 -2.48 -3.29
N ARG A 63 -3.92 -2.39 -2.71
CA ARG A 63 -5.20 -2.66 -3.37
C ARG A 63 -6.23 -1.59 -3.05
N PRO A 64 -7.28 -1.41 -3.86
CA PRO A 64 -8.37 -0.49 -3.53
C PRO A 64 -8.96 -0.80 -2.15
N ALA A 65 -9.19 0.23 -1.32
CA ALA A 65 -9.78 0.04 0.00
C ALA A 65 -11.19 -0.56 -0.12
N GLY A 66 -11.37 -1.77 0.40
CA GLY A 66 -12.60 -2.56 0.25
C GLY A 66 -12.36 -3.90 -0.45
N GLU A 67 -11.25 -4.05 -1.17
CA GLU A 67 -10.79 -5.34 -1.65
C GLU A 67 -10.02 -6.07 -0.55
N SER A 68 -10.41 -7.32 -0.27
CA SER A 68 -9.71 -8.13 0.71
C SER A 68 -8.46 -8.76 0.09
N TRP A 69 -7.36 -8.71 0.84
CA TRP A 69 -6.21 -9.55 0.52
C TRP A 69 -6.60 -11.04 0.57
N LEU A 70 -6.17 -11.80 -0.43
CA LEU A 70 -6.37 -13.24 -0.43
C LEU A 70 -5.52 -13.86 0.69
N VAL A 71 -6.17 -14.21 1.80
CA VAL A 71 -5.51 -14.64 3.06
C VAL A 71 -4.53 -15.80 2.86
N ARG A 72 -4.81 -16.70 1.91
CA ARG A 72 -3.88 -17.81 1.56
C ARG A 72 -2.57 -17.26 1.01
N GLN A 73 -2.67 -16.40 0.01
CA GLN A 73 -1.55 -15.76 -0.65
C GLN A 73 -0.73 -14.87 0.30
N VAL A 74 -1.40 -14.08 1.15
CA VAL A 74 -0.69 -13.30 2.20
C VAL A 74 0.07 -14.21 3.15
N LYS A 75 -0.51 -15.34 3.57
CA LYS A 75 0.16 -16.29 4.47
C LYS A 75 1.35 -16.98 3.82
N ASP A 76 1.27 -17.33 2.54
CA ASP A 76 2.40 -17.91 1.81
C ASP A 76 3.52 -16.88 1.64
N ALA A 77 3.20 -15.64 1.23
CA ALA A 77 4.18 -14.56 1.09
C ALA A 77 4.86 -14.17 2.42
N LEU A 78 4.12 -14.16 3.54
CA LEU A 78 4.69 -13.85 4.87
C LEU A 78 5.48 -15.02 5.48
N LYS A 79 5.36 -16.24 4.95
CA LYS A 79 6.12 -17.41 5.43
C LYS A 79 7.51 -17.52 4.81
N GLU A 80 7.72 -16.88 3.67
CA GLU A 80 9.00 -16.88 2.96
C GLU A 80 9.94 -15.75 3.41
N GLY A 81 9.50 -14.91 4.37
CA GLY A 81 10.25 -13.80 4.96
C GLY A 81 11.03 -14.14 6.22
#